data_AF-A0A535V0V9-F1
#
_entry.id   AF-A0A535V0V9-F1
#
_cell.length_a   1.000
_cell.length_b   1.000
_cell.length_c   1.000
_cell.angle_alpha   90.00
_cell.angle_beta   90.00
_cell.angle_gamma   90.00
#
_symmetry.space_group_name_H-M   'P 1'
#
loop_
_entity.id
_entity.type
_entity.pdbx_description
1 polymer ?
#
loop_
_entity_poly.entity_id
_entity_poly.type
_entity_poly.pdbx_seq_one_letter_code
_entity_poly.pdbx_strand_id
1 'polypeptide(L)' 'MGVIARYRELLPVGPSTPEVDLSEGSTPLIASRNIGRALGLKHLYFKYEGLNPTGSFKDRGMVVAVAKA' A
#
# COMPACT_ATOMS: atom_id res chain seq x y z
N MET A 1 -8.36 5.19 5.79
CA MET A 1 -8.46 3.76 6.12
C MET A 1 -7.20 3.08 5.63
N GLY A 2 -6.30 2.82 6.57
CA GLY A 2 -5.00 2.20 6.36
C GLY A 2 -5.05 0.69 6.14
N VAL A 3 -3.86 0.10 6.10
CA VAL A 3 -3.62 -1.33 5.81
C VAL A 3 -4.16 -2.24 6.90
N ILE A 4 -3.98 -1.89 8.18
CA ILE A 4 -4.46 -2.73 9.30
C ILE A 4 -5.98 -2.84 9.27
N ALA A 5 -6.70 -1.72 9.16
CA ALA A 5 -8.15 -1.72 9.10
C ALA A 5 -8.68 -2.50 7.89
N ARG A 6 -8.01 -2.39 6.72
CA ARG A 6 -8.47 -3.05 5.49
C ARG A 6 -8.22 -4.55 5.45
N TYR A 7 -7.08 -4.99 5.95
CA TYR A 7 -6.61 -6.36 5.75
C TYR A 7 -6.40 -7.09 7.07
N ARG A 8 -7.10 -6.67 8.14
CA ARG A 8 -6.94 -7.20 9.50
C ARG A 8 -6.91 -8.73 9.55
N GLU A 9 -7.83 -9.37 8.85
CA GLU A 9 -7.99 -10.84 8.81
C GLU A 9 -6.79 -11.57 8.17
N LEU A 10 -5.98 -10.87 7.37
CA LEU A 10 -4.81 -11.41 6.68
C LEU A 10 -3.49 -11.04 7.37
N LEU A 11 -3.54 -10.24 8.43
CA LEU A 11 -2.38 -9.71 9.13
C LEU A 11 -2.23 -10.37 10.50
N PRO A 12 -0.99 -10.48 11.03
CA PRO A 12 -0.73 -11.10 12.32
C PRO A 12 -1.04 -10.13 13.49
N VAL A 13 -2.28 -9.62 13.55
CA VAL A 13 -2.79 -8.63 14.52
C VAL A 13 -3.99 -9.21 15.30
N GLY A 14 -4.13 -8.87 16.58
CA GLY A 14 -5.16 -9.39 17.48
C GLY A 14 -6.12 -8.31 17.99
N PRO A 15 -7.13 -8.66 18.81
CA PRO A 15 -8.08 -7.69 19.37
C PRO A 15 -7.43 -6.56 20.18
N SER A 16 -6.29 -6.82 20.81
CA SER A 16 -5.51 -5.85 21.57
C SER A 16 -4.51 -5.05 20.74
N THR A 17 -4.33 -5.37 19.45
CA THR A 17 -3.40 -4.63 18.59
C THR A 17 -3.94 -3.23 18.33
N PRO A 18 -3.19 -2.16 18.65
CA PRO A 18 -3.60 -0.79 18.41
C PRO A 18 -3.80 -0.52 16.92
N GLU A 19 -4.75 0.36 16.61
CA GLU A 19 -5.09 0.73 15.25
C GLU A 19 -4.25 1.93 14.78
N VAL A 20 -2.98 1.65 14.46
CA VAL A 20 -2.07 2.64 13.86
C VAL A 20 -2.46 2.86 12.40
N ASP A 21 -2.78 4.10 12.02
CA ASP A 21 -3.23 4.47 10.67
C ASP A 21 -2.67 5.85 10.29
N LEU A 22 -1.96 5.92 9.15
CA LEU A 22 -1.56 7.18 8.50
C LEU A 22 -2.28 7.38 7.15
N SER A 23 -3.32 6.59 6.90
CA SER A 23 -4.00 6.38 5.64
C SER A 23 -3.09 5.81 4.54
N GLU A 24 -2.11 5.00 4.93
CA GLU A 24 -1.23 4.28 4.03
C GLU A 24 -1.95 3.15 3.27
N GLY A 25 -1.34 2.75 2.16
CA GLY A 25 -1.95 1.84 1.21
C GLY A 25 -2.96 2.54 0.30
N SER A 26 -3.85 1.77 -0.31
CA SER A 26 -4.86 2.31 -1.25
C SER A 26 -4.32 3.15 -2.42
N THR A 27 -3.01 3.10 -2.67
CA THR A 27 -2.31 3.91 -3.68
C THR A 27 -2.82 3.65 -5.10
N PRO A 28 -2.73 4.61 -6.03
CA PRO A 28 -3.22 4.44 -7.39
C PRO A 28 -2.58 3.27 -8.14
N LEU A 29 -3.38 2.61 -8.97
CA LEU A 29 -2.91 1.71 -10.03
C LEU A 29 -3.09 2.43 -11.36
N ILE A 30 -1.99 2.98 -11.89
CA ILE A 30 -2.03 3.92 -13.01
C ILE A 30 -1.76 3.17 -14.31
N ALA A 31 -2.71 3.21 -15.25
CA ALA A 31 -2.52 2.64 -16.58
C ALA A 31 -1.43 3.42 -17.34
N SER A 32 -0.46 2.69 -17.91
CA SER A 32 0.59 3.28 -18.72
C SER A 32 0.03 3.83 -20.03
N ARG A 33 0.25 5.12 -20.27
CA ARG A 33 -0.09 5.74 -21.56
C ARG A 33 0.99 5.48 -22.62
N ASN A 34 2.26 5.76 -22.32
CA ASN A 34 3.31 5.80 -23.34
C ASN A 34 4.22 4.56 -23.33
N ILE A 35 4.70 4.16 -22.15
CA ILE A 35 5.70 3.09 -22.00
C ILE A 35 5.14 1.75 -22.49
N GLY A 36 3.93 1.39 -22.07
CA GLY A 36 3.25 0.17 -22.51
C GLY A 36 3.14 0.07 -24.02
N ARG A 37 2.74 1.16 -24.71
CA ARG A 37 2.70 1.20 -26.17
C ARG A 37 4.09 1.02 -26.80
N ALA A 38 5.11 1.71 -26.29
CA ALA A 38 6.47 1.62 -26.80
C ALA A 38 7.07 0.21 -26.66
N LEU A 39 6.64 -0.55 -25.66
CA LEU A 39 7.08 -1.92 -25.40
C LEU A 39 6.16 -3.00 -26.03
N GLY A 40 5.11 -2.62 -26.76
CA GLY A 40 4.12 -3.58 -27.29
C GLY A 40 3.25 -4.25 -26.22
N LEU A 41 3.19 -3.70 -25.00
CA LEU A 41 2.42 -4.24 -23.88
C LEU A 41 1.01 -3.63 -23.86
N LYS A 42 -0.01 -4.48 -23.97
CA LYS A 42 -1.43 -4.07 -23.89
C LYS A 42 -1.85 -3.64 -22.48
N HIS A 43 -1.24 -4.23 -21.45
CA HIS A 43 -1.66 -4.07 -20.05
C HIS A 43 -0.46 -3.80 -19.16
N LEU A 44 0.09 -2.58 -19.26
CA LEU A 44 1.12 -2.10 -18.33
C LEU A 44 0.50 -1.10 -17.35
N TYR A 45 0.72 -1.33 -16.05
CA TYR A 45 0.24 -0.48 -14.97
C TYR A 45 1.37 -0.18 -13.99
N PHE A 46 1.31 0.99 -13.35
CA PHE A 46 2.21 1.40 -12.28
C PHE A 46 1.46 1.47 -10.97
N LYS A 47 1.90 0.69 -9.98
CA LYS A 47 1.41 0.81 -8.61
C LYS A 47 2.17 1.93 -7.91
N TYR A 48 1.55 3.09 -7.74
CA TYR A 48 2.28 4.30 -7.35
C TYR A 48 2.42 4.43 -5.83
N GLU A 49 3.37 3.68 -5.27
CA GLU A 49 3.65 3.62 -3.83
C GLU A 49 4.25 4.90 -3.23
N GLY A 50 4.68 5.84 -4.07
CA GLY A 50 5.21 7.15 -3.64
C GLY A 50 4.16 8.08 -3.03
N LEU A 51 2.87 7.73 -3.10
CA LEU A 51 1.77 8.48 -2.45
C LEU A 51 1.38 7.93 -1.08
N ASN A 52 2.13 6.96 -0.54
CA ASN A 52 2.03 6.66 0.88
C ASN A 52 2.56 7.86 1.73
N PRO A 53 2.18 7.98 3.01
CA PRO A 53 2.47 9.15 3.85
C PRO A 53 3.92 9.62 3.91
N THR A 54 4.90 8.71 3.91
CA THR A 54 6.35 9.03 3.94
C THR A 54 6.99 9.00 2.56
N GLY A 55 6.21 8.77 1.50
CA GLY A 55 6.69 8.67 0.13
C GLY A 55 7.28 7.30 -0.22
N SER A 56 7.04 6.27 0.59
CA SER A 56 7.57 4.92 0.34
C SER A 56 6.58 3.81 0.64
N PHE A 57 6.70 2.69 -0.07
CA PHE A 57 5.95 1.47 0.22
C PHE A 57 6.18 0.94 1.65
N LYS A 58 7.28 1.37 2.30
CA LYS A 58 7.66 0.94 3.65
C LYS A 58 6.59 1.25 4.69
N ASP A 59 5.76 2.27 4.48
CA ASP A 59 4.68 2.64 5.39
C ASP A 59 3.74 1.46 5.67
N ARG A 60 3.45 0.65 4.64
CA ARG A 60 2.59 -0.55 4.76
C ARG A 60 3.12 -1.55 5.80
N GLY A 61 4.43 -1.76 5.81
CA GLY A 61 5.08 -2.67 6.75
C GLY A 61 5.28 -2.02 8.10
N MET A 62 5.63 -0.74 8.13
CA MET A 62 5.93 0.00 9.35
C MET A 62 4.71 0.17 10.24
N VAL A 63 3.50 0.40 9.71
CA VAL A 63 2.30 0.46 10.56
C VAL A 63 2.05 -0.85 11.30
N VAL A 64 2.27 -2.00 10.66
CA VAL A 64 2.11 -3.32 11.29
C VAL A 64 3.23 -3.58 12.29
N ALA A 65 4.47 -3.23 11.95
CA ALA A 65 5.61 -3.40 12.84
C ALA A 65 5.48 -2.54 14.12
N VAL A 66 5.11 -1.27 13.97
CA VAL A 66 4.91 -0.33 15.09
C VAL A 66 3.71 -0.75 15.94
N ALA A 67 2.62 -1.20 15.32
CA ALA A 67 1.45 -1.68 16.08
C ALA A 67 1.74 -2.95 16.90
N LYS A 68 2.82 -3.69 16.60
CA LYS A 68 3.22 -4.91 17.30
C LYS A 68 4.43 -4.77 18.22
N ALA A 69 5.07 -3.61 18.24
CA ALA A 69 6.19 -3.30 19.13
C ALA A 69 5.70 -3.19 20.59
#